data_AF-A0A0P7IG74-F1
#
_entry.id   AF-A0A0P7IG74-F1
#
_cell.length_a   1.000
_cell.length_b   1.000
_cell.length_c   1.000
_cell.angle_alpha   90.00
_cell.angle_beta   90.00
_cell.angle_gamma   90.00
#
_symmetry.space_group_name_H-M   'P 1'
#
loop_
_entity.id
_entity.type
_entity.pdbx_description
1 polymer ?
#
loop_
_entity_poly.entity_id
_entity_poly.type
_entity_poly.pdbx_seq_one_letter_code
_entity_poly.pdbx_strand_id
1 'polypeptide(L)'
;MLVFMGVFLLILSILWMGELYSRRKEREYGYPKNIETDQDVEFLILQNEEILAMRCYMRIHRVSLKIARDKVSEIKKQLVN
;
A
#
# COMPACT_ATOMS: atom_id res chain seq x y z
N MET A 1 18.72 11.88 -27.15
CA MET A 1 17.84 12.70 -26.27
C MET A 1 16.38 12.28 -26.32
N LEU A 2 15.75 12.14 -27.50
CA LEU A 2 14.33 11.75 -27.60
C LEU A 2 13.99 10.40 -26.93
N VAL A 3 14.85 9.39 -27.07
CA VAL A 3 14.65 8.07 -26.42
C VAL A 3 14.71 8.18 -24.90
N PHE A 4 15.67 8.94 -24.36
CA PHE A 4 15.79 9.17 -22.91
C PHE A 4 14.57 9.91 -22.34
N MET A 5 14.04 10.90 -23.07
CA MET A 5 12.79 11.57 -22.70
C MET A 5 11.59 10.63 -22.73
N GLY A 6 11.51 9.75 -23.73
CA GLY A 6 10.44 8.74 -23.82
C GLY A 6 10.45 7.77 -22.64
N VAL A 7 11.62 7.25 -22.25
CA VAL A 7 11.77 6.37 -21.09
C VAL A 7 11.44 7.11 -19.78
N PHE A 8 11.88 8.36 -19.63
CA PHE A 8 11.58 9.18 -18.46
C PHE A 8 10.07 9.42 -18.29
N LEU A 9 9.36 9.74 -19.37
CA LEU A 9 7.90 9.92 -19.35
C LEU A 9 7.15 8.62 -19.04
N LEU A 10 7.64 7.48 -19.52
CA LEU A 10 7.09 6.16 -19.18
C LEU A 10 7.22 5.88 -17.67
N ILE A 11 8.39 6.11 -17.08
CA ILE A 11 8.59 5.92 -15.64
C ILE A 11 7.64 6.81 -14.83
N LEU A 12 7.49 8.08 -15.22
CA LEU A 12 6.54 9.01 -14.60
C LEU A 12 5.09 8.52 -14.68
N SER A 13 4.67 7.99 -15.84
CA SER A 13 3.32 7.46 -16.02
C SER A 13 3.03 6.23 -15.15
N ILE A 14 4.02 5.34 -14.97
CA ILE A 14 3.90 4.16 -14.11
C ILE A 14 3.76 4.58 -12.64
N LEU A 15 4.56 5.56 -12.20
CA LEU A 15 4.47 6.10 -10.84
C LEU A 15 3.11 6.76 -10.60
N TRP A 16 2.61 7.55 -11.55
CA TRP A 16 1.29 8.18 -11.46
C TRP A 16 0.15 7.16 -11.43
N MET A 17 0.23 6.10 -12.24
CA MET A 17 -0.75 5.00 -12.24
C MET A 17 -0.78 4.28 -10.89
N GLY A 18 0.38 4.02 -10.27
CA GLY A 18 0.45 3.41 -8.95
C GLY A 18 -0.24 4.25 -7.87
N GLU A 19 -0.02 5.57 -7.88
CA GLU A 19 -0.65 6.49 -6.93
C GLU A 19 -2.17 6.58 -7.15
N LEU A 20 -2.62 6.63 -8.42
CA LEU A 20 -4.04 6.64 -8.77
C LEU A 20 -4.75 5.34 -8.39
N TYR A 21 -4.12 4.20 -8.62
CA TYR A 21 -4.63 2.89 -8.22
C TYR A 21 -4.79 2.80 -6.70
N SER A 22 -3.77 3.22 -5.95
CA SER A 22 -3.82 3.25 -4.49
C SER A 22 -4.97 4.12 -3.99
N ARG A 23 -5.16 5.31 -4.58
CA ARG A 23 -6.25 6.23 -4.21
C ARG A 23 -7.65 5.70 -4.55
N ARG A 24 -7.79 4.98 -5.66
CA ARG A 24 -9.08 4.35 -6.03
C ARG A 24 -9.44 3.28 -5.01
N LYS A 25 -8.50 2.41 -4.68
CA LYS A 25 -8.71 1.36 -3.67
C LYS A 25 -8.95 1.92 -2.28
N GLU A 26 -8.23 2.97 -1.89
CA GLU A 26 -8.51 3.68 -0.63
C GLU A 26 -9.97 4.17 -0.59
N ARG A 27 -10.52 4.67 -1.69
CA ARG A 27 -11.95 5.05 -1.77
C ARG A 27 -12.91 3.86 -1.75
N GLU A 28 -12.58 2.75 -2.40
CA GLU A 28 -13.41 1.54 -2.42
C GLU A 28 -13.55 0.93 -1.02
N TYR A 29 -12.45 0.88 -0.26
CA TYR A 29 -12.43 0.33 1.08
C TYR A 29 -12.70 1.36 2.19
N GLY A 30 -12.86 2.64 1.85
CA GLY A 30 -13.17 3.71 2.82
C GLY A 30 -11.99 4.16 3.70
N TYR A 31 -10.76 4.01 3.22
CA TYR A 31 -9.54 4.48 3.87
C TYR A 31 -9.12 5.88 3.35
N PRO A 32 -8.40 6.69 4.15
CA PRO A 32 -8.04 6.45 5.55
C PRO A 32 -9.26 6.56 6.46
N LYS A 33 -9.38 5.62 7.40
CA LYS A 33 -10.42 5.61 8.41
C LYS A 33 -9.98 6.52 9.57
N ASN A 34 -10.92 7.19 10.24
CA ASN A 34 -10.58 8.07 11.38
C ASN A 34 -9.93 7.31 12.55
N ILE A 35 -10.20 6.01 12.68
CA ILE A 35 -9.61 5.11 13.68
C ILE A 35 -9.23 3.83 12.94
N GLU A 36 -7.99 3.77 12.47
CA GLU A 36 -7.38 2.57 11.90
C GLU A 36 -6.84 1.69 13.04
N THR A 37 -7.01 0.38 12.92
CA THR A 37 -6.58 -0.61 13.92
C THR A 37 -5.82 -1.76 13.27
N ASP A 38 -5.13 -2.58 14.06
CA ASP A 38 -4.43 -3.75 13.53
C ASP A 38 -5.39 -4.75 12.85
N GLN A 39 -6.66 -4.80 13.26
CA GLN A 39 -7.71 -5.58 12.59
C GLN A 39 -7.98 -5.10 11.15
N ASP A 40 -7.89 -3.79 10.90
CA ASP A 40 -8.03 -3.22 9.57
C ASP A 40 -6.83 -3.65 8.68
N VAL A 41 -5.64 -3.81 9.26
CA VAL A 41 -4.45 -4.31 8.55
C VAL A 41 -4.64 -5.78 8.17
N GLU A 42 -5.12 -6.62 9.08
CA GLU A 42 -5.42 -8.04 8.80
C GLU A 42 -6.50 -8.18 7.73
N PHE A 43 -7.59 -7.40 7.82
CA PHE A 43 -8.64 -7.37 6.80
C PHE A 43 -8.09 -7.03 5.41
N LEU A 44 -7.26 -5.99 5.30
CA LEU A 44 -6.63 -5.60 4.05
C LEU A 44 -5.69 -6.68 3.51
N ILE A 45 -4.97 -7.41 4.38
CA ILE A 45 -4.14 -8.55 3.97
C ILE A 45 -5.00 -9.68 3.40
N LEU A 46 -6.13 -9.99 4.04
CA LEU A 46 -7.07 -11.03 3.57
C LEU A 46 -7.72 -10.67 2.23
N GLN A 47 -7.95 -9.38 1.96
CA GLN A 47 -8.40 -8.87 0.66
C GLN A 47 -7.28 -8.79 -0.39
N ASN A 48 -6.07 -9.27 -0.07
CA ASN A 48 -4.88 -9.22 -0.92
C ASN A 48 -4.43 -7.77 -1.27
N GLU A 49 -4.72 -6.82 -0.39
CA GLU A 49 -4.39 -5.39 -0.53
C GLU A 49 -3.15 -5.00 0.29
N GLU A 50 -2.01 -5.61 -0.02
CA GLU A 50 -0.77 -5.43 0.76
C GLU A 50 -0.29 -3.98 0.83
N ILE A 51 -0.46 -3.21 -0.26
CA ILE A 51 -0.02 -1.81 -0.32
C ILE A 51 -0.84 -0.95 0.65
N LEU A 52 -2.15 -1.17 0.72
CA LEU A 52 -3.02 -0.49 1.69
C LEU A 52 -2.72 -0.97 3.11
N ALA A 53 -2.52 -2.27 3.32
CA ALA A 53 -2.16 -2.82 4.63
C ALA A 53 -0.87 -2.18 5.18
N MET A 54 0.16 -2.02 4.34
CA MET A 54 1.40 -1.32 4.73
C MET A 54 1.14 0.15 5.07
N ARG A 55 0.37 0.88 4.25
CA ARG A 55 0.02 2.29 4.52
C ARG A 55 -0.78 2.43 5.82
N CYS A 56 -1.73 1.53 6.06
CA CYS A 56 -2.52 1.46 7.28
C CYS A 56 -1.62 1.23 8.51
N TYR A 57 -0.74 0.22 8.45
CA TYR A 57 0.21 -0.07 9.53
C TYR A 57 1.18 1.10 9.80
N MET A 58 1.64 1.79 8.74
CA MET A 58 2.47 2.99 8.89
C MET A 58 1.71 4.12 9.61
N ARG A 59 0.43 4.32 9.31
CA ARG A 59 -0.40 5.36 9.94
C ARG A 59 -0.67 5.06 11.41
N ILE A 60 -0.98 3.81 11.74
CA ILE A 60 -1.23 3.35 13.12
C ILE A 60 0.03 3.46 13.98
N HIS A 61 1.14 2.86 13.52
CA HIS A 61 2.36 2.71 14.32
C HIS A 61 3.40 3.82 14.11
N ARG A 62 3.15 4.74 13.17
CA ARG A 62 4.08 5.83 12.76
C ARG A 62 5.49 5.34 12.41
N VAL A 63 5.56 4.17 11.77
CA VAL A 63 6.81 3.51 11.37
C VAL A 63 7.18 3.77 9.91
N SER A 64 8.43 3.48 9.54
CA SER A 64 8.89 3.55 8.15
C SER A 64 8.26 2.45 7.28
N LEU A 65 8.20 2.68 5.97
CA LEU A 65 7.68 1.72 4.98
C LEU A 65 8.40 0.36 5.06
N LYS A 66 9.70 0.36 5.35
CA LYS A 66 10.48 -0.89 5.49
C LYS A 66 9.94 -1.74 6.64
N ILE A 67 9.78 -1.14 7.81
CA ILE A 67 9.28 -1.83 9.00
C ILE A 67 7.83 -2.30 8.79
N ALA A 68 7.00 -1.45 8.18
CA ALA A 68 5.62 -1.81 7.86
C ALA A 68 5.54 -2.98 6.88
N ARG A 69 6.39 -3.01 5.84
CA ARG A 69 6.47 -4.13 4.90
C ARG A 69 6.87 -5.43 5.60
N ASP A 70 7.93 -5.38 6.40
CA ASP A 70 8.44 -6.57 7.10
C ASP A 70 7.35 -7.14 8.02
N LYS A 71 6.66 -6.27 8.79
CA LYS A 71 5.57 -6.68 9.68
C LYS A 71 4.31 -7.16 8.97
N VAL A 72 3.85 -6.47 7.93
CA VAL A 72 2.70 -6.92 7.12
C VAL A 72 3.00 -8.28 6.48
N SER A 73 4.24 -8.51 6.03
CA SER A 73 4.64 -9.81 5.47
C SER A 73 4.65 -10.93 6.51
N GLU A 74 5.02 -10.62 7.76
CA GLU A 74 4.99 -11.56 8.88
C GLU A 74 3.56 -11.93 9.24
N ILE A 75 2.67 -10.93 9.37
CA ILE A 75 1.23 -11.11 9.62
C ILE A 75 0.59 -11.94 8.50
N LYS A 76 0.91 -11.64 7.24
CA LYS A 76 0.42 -12.41 6.09
C LYS A 76 0.82 -13.89 6.17
N LYS A 77 2.06 -14.19 6.54
CA LYS A 77 2.52 -15.58 6.70
C LYS A 77 1.79 -16.30 7.83
N GLN A 78 1.40 -15.60 8.89
CA GLN A 78 0.63 -16.16 10.00
C GLN A 78 -0.83 -16.40 9.62
N LEU A 79 -1.43 -15.55 8.79
CA LEU A 79 -2.83 -15.65 8.36
C LEU A 79 -3.09 -16.71 7.28
N VAL A 80 -2.07 -17.03 6.48
CA VAL A 80 -2.16 -18.00 5.35
C VAL A 80 -1.74 -19.42 5.75
N ASN A 81 -1.13 -19.59 6.94
CA ASN A 81 -0.82 -20.89 7.56
C ASN A 81 -1.97 -21.34 8.47
#